data_AF-A0A932M113-F1
#
_entry.id   AF-A0A932M113-F1
#
_cell.length_a   1.000
_cell.length_b   1.000
_cell.length_c   1.000
_cell.angle_alpha   90.00
_cell.angle_beta   90.00
_cell.angle_gamma   90.00
#
_symmetry.space_group_name_H-M   'P 1'
#
loop_
_entity.id
_entity.type
_entity.pdbx_description
1 polymer ?
#
loop_
_entity_poly.entity_id
_entity_poly.type
_entity_poly.pdbx_seq_one_letter_code
_entity_poly.pdbx_strand_id
1 'polypeptide(L)'
;MEATLGFQELSFHKGDAPSTSSYKDVSAGGLLVDSPRSYPLGTLLKLELRVPGWGRFQNHFGPVQDAEVRPLVALGMVVRVEQLDAGGYELGIKFQNVYPDDLEALVKFLEAHAPSSSL
;
A
#
# COMPACT_ATOMS: atom_id res chain seq x y z
N MET A 1 -33.43 -12.40 -25.70
CA MET A 1 -31.96 -12.41 -25.77
C MET A 1 -31.51 -12.39 -24.32
N GLU A 2 -30.93 -13.46 -23.81
CA GLU A 2 -30.53 -13.54 -22.39
C GLU A 2 -29.03 -13.38 -22.25
N ALA A 3 -28.62 -12.54 -21.30
CA ALA A 3 -27.23 -12.40 -20.90
C ALA A 3 -26.92 -13.44 -19.82
N THR A 4 -25.82 -14.17 -19.98
CA THR A 4 -25.29 -15.10 -18.97
C THR A 4 -23.98 -14.57 -18.39
N LEU A 5 -23.84 -14.65 -17.07
CA LEU A 5 -22.64 -14.31 -16.30
C LEU A 5 -22.19 -15.55 -15.50
N GLY A 6 -20.90 -15.87 -15.54
CA GLY A 6 -20.26 -16.86 -14.68
C GLY A 6 -19.22 -16.19 -13.76
N PHE A 7 -19.11 -16.66 -12.52
CA PHE A 7 -18.10 -16.21 -11.55
C PHE A 7 -17.68 -17.37 -10.64
N GLN A 8 -16.48 -17.28 -10.06
CA GLN A 8 -15.91 -18.27 -9.14
C GLN A 8 -15.22 -17.55 -7.97
N GLU A 9 -15.27 -18.15 -6.79
CA GLU A 9 -14.58 -17.68 -5.58
C GLU A 9 -13.05 -17.77 -5.69
N LEU A 10 -12.37 -16.75 -5.16
CA LEU A 10 -10.94 -16.74 -4.88
C LEU A 10 -10.72 -17.33 -3.48
N SER A 11 -10.02 -18.46 -3.41
CA SER A 11 -9.71 -19.12 -2.15
C SER A 11 -8.62 -18.36 -1.38
N PHE A 12 -8.98 -17.85 -0.20
CA PHE A 12 -8.00 -17.36 0.79
C PHE A 12 -7.66 -18.52 1.73
N HIS A 13 -6.64 -19.31 1.39
CA HIS A 13 -6.00 -20.17 2.40
C HIS A 13 -5.58 -19.30 3.58
N LYS A 14 -5.57 -19.85 4.80
CA LYS A 14 -5.03 -19.16 5.98
C LYS A 14 -3.64 -18.66 5.63
N GLY A 15 -3.56 -17.37 5.29
CA GLY A 15 -2.33 -16.75 4.89
C GLY A 15 -1.34 -16.85 6.03
N ASP A 16 -0.07 -16.73 5.68
CA ASP A 16 0.95 -16.46 6.67
C ASP A 16 0.54 -15.29 7.59
N ALA A 17 1.01 -15.33 8.85
CA ALA A 17 0.78 -14.23 9.77
C ALA A 17 1.25 -12.90 9.13
N PRO A 18 0.52 -11.78 9.32
CA PRO A 18 0.88 -10.50 8.74
C PRO A 18 2.31 -10.12 9.14
N SER A 19 3.10 -9.69 8.15
CA SER A 19 4.45 -9.17 8.38
C SER A 19 4.41 -7.65 8.50
N THR A 20 5.02 -7.12 9.56
CA THR A 20 5.25 -5.67 9.72
C THR A 20 6.64 -5.32 9.20
N SER A 21 6.74 -4.25 8.41
CA SER A 21 8.02 -3.73 7.94
C SER A 21 7.96 -2.22 7.74
N SER A 22 9.12 -1.57 7.76
CA SER A 22 9.29 -0.19 7.33
C SER A 22 9.31 -0.13 5.80
N TYR A 23 8.63 0.86 5.23
CA TYR A 23 8.81 1.19 3.82
C TYR A 23 10.11 1.99 3.64
N LYS A 24 10.82 1.70 2.54
CA LYS A 24 11.98 2.48 2.08
C LYS A 24 11.54 3.69 1.27
N ASP A 25 10.49 3.50 0.48
CA ASP A 25 9.93 4.54 -0.39
C ASP A 25 8.41 4.33 -0.56
N VAL A 26 7.67 5.42 -0.72
CA VAL A 26 6.24 5.45 -0.99
C VAL A 26 5.92 6.52 -2.02
N SER A 27 5.10 6.15 -3.00
CA SER A 27 4.59 7.03 -4.04
C SER A 27 3.08 6.89 -4.17
N ALA A 28 2.46 7.73 -5.01
CA ALA A 28 1.05 7.58 -5.35
C ALA A 28 0.73 6.25 -6.08
N GLY A 29 1.74 5.58 -6.65
CA GLY A 29 1.56 4.35 -7.43
C GLY A 29 1.91 3.06 -6.68
N GLY A 30 2.52 3.14 -5.51
CA GLY A 30 3.03 1.97 -4.79
C GLY A 30 4.15 2.29 -3.81
N LEU A 31 4.84 1.24 -3.36
CA LEU A 31 5.86 1.29 -2.32
C LEU A 31 7.01 0.31 -2.58
N LEU A 32 8.15 0.64 -1.99
CA LEU A 32 9.29 -0.24 -1.83
C LEU A 32 9.42 -0.59 -0.34
N VAL A 33 9.46 -1.88 -0.01
CA VAL A 33 9.54 -2.37 1.38
C VAL A 33 10.57 -3.46 1.54
N ASP A 34 11.18 -3.52 2.72
CA ASP A 34 11.87 -4.72 3.16
C ASP A 34 10.87 -5.79 3.60
N SER A 35 11.22 -7.06 3.44
CA SER A 35 10.40 -8.19 3.83
C SER A 35 11.27 -9.35 4.30
N PRO A 36 10.91 -10.01 5.41
CA PRO A 36 11.59 -11.24 5.83
C PRO A 36 11.26 -12.43 4.92
N ARG A 37 10.27 -12.29 4.02
CA ARG A 37 9.74 -13.36 3.17
C ARG A 37 9.69 -12.93 1.71
N SER A 38 9.88 -13.88 0.82
CA SER A 38 9.61 -13.69 -0.61
C SER A 38 8.13 -13.84 -0.87
N TYR A 39 7.61 -13.02 -1.78
CA TYR A 39 6.29 -13.18 -2.36
C TYR A 39 6.44 -13.25 -3.88
N PRO A 40 5.84 -14.23 -4.57
CA PRO A 40 5.95 -14.32 -6.03
C PRO A 40 5.44 -13.07 -6.74
N LEU A 41 6.03 -12.76 -7.90
CA LEU A 41 5.51 -11.71 -8.79
C LEU A 41 4.04 -11.96 -9.13
N GLY A 42 3.24 -10.90 -9.15
CA GLY A 42 1.80 -10.97 -9.38
C GLY A 42 0.97 -11.27 -8.13
N THR A 43 1.60 -11.63 -7.00
CA THR A 43 0.88 -11.86 -5.74
C THR A 43 0.15 -10.59 -5.30
N LEU A 44 -1.14 -10.73 -4.97
CA LEU A 44 -1.95 -9.67 -4.40
C LEU A 44 -1.80 -9.66 -2.87
N LEU A 45 -1.52 -8.48 -2.32
CA LEU A 45 -1.35 -8.23 -0.90
C LEU A 45 -2.40 -7.22 -0.44
N LYS A 46 -3.03 -7.48 0.71
CA LYS A 46 -3.71 -6.44 1.47
C LYS A 46 -2.66 -5.66 2.24
N LEU A 47 -2.62 -4.36 2.02
CA LEU A 47 -1.68 -3.45 2.66
C LEU A 47 -2.43 -2.55 3.65
N GLU A 48 -1.82 -2.31 4.81
CA GLU A 48 -2.26 -1.34 5.79
C GLU A 48 -1.09 -0.39 6.07
N LEU A 49 -1.07 0.74 5.39
CA LEU A 49 -0.01 1.74 5.49
C LEU A 49 -0.33 2.72 6.62
N ARG A 50 0.60 2.86 7.56
CA ARG A 50 0.57 3.90 8.59
C ARG A 50 1.64 4.93 8.25
N VAL A 51 1.20 6.11 7.83
CA VAL A 51 2.09 7.22 7.47
C VAL A 51 1.97 8.31 8.54
N PRO A 52 3.01 8.54 9.35
CA PRO A 52 2.96 9.58 10.39
C PRO A 52 2.66 10.97 9.81
N GLY A 53 1.75 11.71 10.45
CA GLY A 53 1.40 13.07 10.04
C GLY A 53 0.55 13.17 8.76
N TRP A 54 0.13 12.04 8.17
CA TRP A 54 -0.73 12.03 6.97
C TRP A 54 -2.19 12.39 7.26
N GLY A 55 -2.67 12.12 8.48
CA GLY A 55 -4.08 12.27 8.85
C GLY A 55 -4.64 13.67 8.60
N ARG A 56 -3.78 14.70 8.63
CA ARG A 56 -4.17 16.10 8.32
C ARG A 56 -4.63 16.31 6.87
N PHE A 57 -4.28 15.40 5.95
CA PHE A 57 -4.63 15.47 4.53
C PHE A 57 -5.90 14.68 4.21
N GLN A 58 -6.42 13.90 5.16
CA GLN A 58 -7.67 13.16 4.98
C GLN A 58 -8.87 14.12 5.06
N ASN A 59 -9.72 14.09 4.03
CA ASN A 59 -10.96 14.88 3.97
C ASN A 59 -12.07 14.24 4.81
N HIS A 60 -11.90 14.11 6.12
CA HIS A 60 -12.92 13.51 7.00
C HIS A 60 -13.33 14.45 8.13
N PHE A 61 -14.64 14.57 8.33
CA PHE A 61 -15.24 15.26 9.48
C PHE A 61 -15.17 14.35 10.71
N GLY A 62 -14.20 14.58 11.58
CA GLY A 62 -14.00 13.87 12.85
C GLY A 62 -12.87 14.49 13.66
N PRO A 63 -12.69 14.14 14.94
CA PRO A 63 -11.57 14.62 15.73
C PRO A 63 -10.24 14.22 15.07
N VAL A 64 -9.31 15.16 14.89
CA VAL A 64 -8.00 14.92 14.24
C VAL A 64 -7.21 13.75 14.87
N GLN A 65 -7.47 13.46 16.14
CA GLN A 65 -6.88 12.34 16.89
C GLN A 65 -7.27 10.96 16.31
N ASP A 66 -8.45 10.81 15.71
CA ASP A 66 -8.88 9.55 15.09
C ASP A 66 -8.23 9.32 13.71
N ALA A 67 -7.86 10.41 13.02
CA ALA A 67 -7.24 10.37 11.69
C ALA A 67 -5.80 9.84 11.72
N GLU A 68 -5.06 10.03 12.81
CA GLU A 68 -3.72 9.43 12.99
C GLU A 68 -3.77 7.91 13.21
N VAL A 69 -4.92 7.36 13.56
CA VAL A 69 -5.08 5.94 13.92
C VAL A 69 -5.46 5.08 12.71
N ARG A 70 -6.11 5.64 11.68
CA ARG A 70 -6.60 4.88 10.52
C ARG A 70 -5.49 4.67 9.47
N PRO A 71 -5.10 3.42 9.18
CA PRO A 71 -4.17 3.14 8.10
C PRO A 71 -4.83 3.40 6.73
N LEU A 72 -4.03 3.81 5.75
CA LEU A 72 -4.41 3.70 4.35
C LEU A 72 -4.47 2.22 3.99
N VAL A 73 -5.62 1.76 3.48
CA VAL A 73 -5.81 0.37 3.06
C VAL A 73 -5.75 0.30 1.55
N ALA A 74 -4.90 -0.58 1.03
CA ALA A 74 -4.72 -0.80 -0.40
C ALA A 74 -4.68 -2.29 -0.74
N LEU A 75 -5.13 -2.62 -1.96
CA LEU A 75 -4.71 -3.85 -2.62
C LEU A 75 -3.46 -3.54 -3.44
N GLY A 76 -2.36 -4.20 -3.10
CA GLY A 76 -1.08 -4.10 -3.81
C GLY A 76 -0.77 -5.36 -4.59
N MET A 77 -0.04 -5.24 -5.69
CA MET A 77 0.53 -6.36 -6.44
C MET A 77 2.06 -6.32 -6.36
N VAL A 78 2.69 -7.45 -6.05
CA VAL A 78 4.14 -7.58 -6.08
C VAL A 78 4.62 -7.52 -7.54
N VAL A 79 5.43 -6.53 -7.87
CA VAL A 79 5.96 -6.26 -9.22
C VAL A 79 7.48 -6.34 -9.32
N ARG A 80 8.18 -6.38 -8.17
CA ARG A 80 9.63 -6.62 -8.06
C ARG A 80 9.92 -7.41 -6.79
N VAL A 81 10.86 -8.34 -6.87
CA VAL A 81 11.39 -9.10 -5.73
C VAL A 81 12.90 -9.16 -5.90
N GLU A 82 13.64 -8.77 -4.87
CA GLU A 82 15.09 -8.86 -4.83
C GLU A 82 15.51 -9.48 -3.51
N GLN A 83 16.42 -10.45 -3.53
CA GLN A 83 16.99 -11.02 -2.32
C GLN A 83 18.17 -10.15 -1.88
N LEU A 84 18.22 -9.79 -0.59
CA LEU A 84 19.28 -8.96 -0.04
C LEU A 84 20.44 -9.84 0.48
N ASP A 85 21.67 -9.35 0.35
CA ASP A 85 22.88 -10.07 0.78
C ASP A 85 22.88 -10.39 2.29
N ALA A 86 22.29 -9.50 3.10
CA ALA A 86 22.14 -9.68 4.55
C ALA A 86 21.01 -10.66 4.94
N GLY A 87 20.32 -11.23 3.95
CA GLY A 87 19.10 -12.01 4.13
C GLY A 87 17.83 -11.16 4.00
N GLY A 88 16.69 -11.83 3.79
CA GLY A 88 15.43 -11.16 3.50
C GLY A 88 15.32 -10.71 2.05
N TYR A 89 14.31 -9.89 1.78
CA TYR A 89 13.91 -9.47 0.44
C TYR A 89 13.52 -7.99 0.41
N GLU A 90 13.78 -7.33 -0.69
CA GLU A 90 13.17 -6.05 -1.05
C GLU A 90 12.03 -6.32 -2.04
N LEU A 91 10.85 -5.75 -1.78
CA LEU A 91 9.66 -5.91 -2.61
C LEU A 91 9.25 -4.55 -3.17
N GLY A 92 9.08 -4.50 -4.50
CA GLY A 92 8.34 -3.43 -5.16
C GLY A 92 6.88 -3.84 -5.27
N ILE A 93 5.98 -3.03 -4.73
CA ILE A 93 4.54 -3.31 -4.73
C ILE A 93 3.80 -2.15 -5.39
N LYS A 94 3.04 -2.45 -6.45
CA LYS A 94 2.18 -1.50 -7.16
C LYS A 94 0.79 -1.50 -6.54
N PHE A 95 0.20 -0.33 -6.31
CA PHE A 95 -1.21 -0.22 -5.92
C PHE A 95 -2.12 -0.63 -7.08
N GLN A 96 -2.98 -1.61 -6.84
CA GLN A 96 -4.05 -2.03 -7.74
C GLN A 96 -5.38 -1.38 -7.41
N ASN A 97 -5.62 -1.15 -6.12
CA ASN A 97 -6.77 -0.40 -5.65
C ASN A 97 -6.44 0.31 -4.35
N VAL A 98 -6.78 1.60 -4.29
CA VAL A 98 -6.73 2.44 -3.08
C VAL A 98 -8.03 3.23 -3.10
N TYR A 99 -8.64 3.43 -1.93
CA TYR A 99 -9.81 4.31 -1.86
C TYR A 99 -9.43 5.70 -2.39
N PRO A 100 -10.24 6.31 -3.29
CA PRO A 100 -9.88 7.57 -3.95
C PRO A 100 -9.50 8.69 -2.97
N ASP A 101 -10.26 8.86 -1.89
CA ASP A 101 -9.99 9.88 -0.87
C ASP A 101 -8.67 9.62 -0.13
N ASP A 102 -8.35 8.35 0.13
CA ASP A 102 -7.09 7.95 0.76
C ASP A 102 -5.92 8.16 -0.22
N LEU A 103 -6.11 7.94 -1.53
CA LEU A 103 -5.10 8.22 -2.54
C LEU A 103 -4.86 9.73 -2.69
N GLU A 104 -5.92 10.54 -2.74
CA GLU A 104 -5.83 12.00 -2.82
C GLU A 104 -5.06 12.57 -1.60
N ALA A 105 -5.39 12.09 -0.40
CA ALA A 105 -4.70 12.49 0.82
C ALA A 105 -3.21 12.10 0.79
N LEU A 106 -2.88 10.92 0.26
CA LEU A 106 -1.49 10.47 0.09
C LEU A 106 -0.75 11.37 -0.90
N VAL A 107 -1.36 11.71 -2.02
CA VAL A 107 -0.77 12.62 -3.02
C VAL A 107 -0.46 13.98 -2.40
N LYS A 108 -1.43 14.60 -1.71
CA LYS A 108 -1.22 15.89 -1.02
C LYS A 108 -0.11 15.81 0.02
N PHE A 109 -0.06 14.70 0.78
CA PHE A 109 1.01 14.46 1.74
C PHE A 109 2.38 14.42 1.05
N LEU A 110 2.50 13.66 -0.05
CA LEU A 110 3.75 13.53 -0.80
C LEU A 110 4.19 14.87 -1.40
N GLU A 111 3.27 15.64 -1.97
CA GLU A 111 3.55 16.97 -2.53
C GLU A 111 4.05 17.94 -1.46
N ALA A 112 3.44 17.92 -0.27
CA ALA A 112 3.85 18.78 0.84
C ALA A 112 5.23 18.44 1.43
N HIS A 113 5.75 17.23 1.18
CA HIS A 113 7.03 16.75 1.68
C HIS A 113 8.04 16.46 0.55
N ALA A 114 7.68 16.75 -0.70
CA ALA A 114 8.59 16.66 -1.82
C ALA A 114 9.72 17.69 -1.60
N PRO A 115 10.99 17.31 -1.83
CA PRO A 115 12.08 18.26 -1.76
C PRO A 115 11.81 19.39 -2.76
N SER A 116 11.88 20.64 -2.29
CA SER A 116 11.74 21.83 -3.12
C SER A 116 12.71 21.71 -4.30
N SER A 117 12.18 21.47 -5.50
CA SER A 117 13.00 21.49 -6.70
C SER A 117 13.29 22.96 -7.01
N SER A 118 14.38 23.47 -6.45
CA SER A 118 14.98 24.74 -6.86
C SER A 118 15.51 24.52 -8.28
N LEU A 119 14.74 24.99 -9.28
CA LEU A 119 15.26 25.26 -10.63
C LEU A 119 16.01 26.59 -10.62
#